data_AF-A0AAD4JUV3-F1
#
_entry.id   AF-A0AAD4JUV3-F1
#
_cell.length_a   1.000
_cell.length_b   1.000
_cell.length_c   1.000
_cell.angle_alpha   90.00
_cell.angle_beta   90.00
_cell.angle_gamma   90.00
#
_symmetry.space_group_name_H-M   'P 1'
#
loop_
_entity.id
_entity.type
_entity.pdbx_description
1 polymer ?
#
loop_
_entity_poly.entity_id
_entity_poly.type
_entity_poly.pdbx_seq_one_letter_code
_entity_poly.pdbx_strand_id
1 'polypeptide(L)'
;MRRRVKKEQEKPLKVGDFVFAKVRGFRAWPARILRRERSVYLVYFYGTCNIAKVGVAQIYEYEKFKARLGDVLRRANNSFKGAMVHVENSRSRPSLDYGFQRAKAALTDDDDRKQRQQKSAADSDSSASSAKLKKYSKFDGPFVHITGDSDSE
;
A
#
# COMPACT_ATOMS: atom_id res chain seq x y z
N MET A 1 -6.70 14.03 -30.95
CA MET A 1 -7.85 13.42 -30.23
C MET A 1 -7.39 12.13 -29.55
N ARG A 2 -7.24 12.10 -28.22
CA ARG A 2 -6.86 10.87 -27.51
C ARG A 2 -8.09 9.97 -27.43
N ARG A 3 -8.13 8.87 -28.19
CA ARG A 3 -9.22 7.89 -28.15
C ARG A 3 -9.37 7.39 -26.71
N ARG A 4 -10.47 7.74 -26.05
CA ARG A 4 -10.94 7.04 -24.85
C ARG A 4 -11.40 5.67 -25.32
N VAL A 5 -10.50 4.69 -25.31
CA VAL A 5 -10.87 3.28 -25.46
C VAL A 5 -11.86 2.99 -24.34
N LYS A 6 -13.10 2.64 -24.68
CA LYS A 6 -14.11 2.19 -23.71
C LYS A 6 -13.46 1.05 -22.92
N LYS A 7 -13.25 1.25 -21.63
CA LYS A 7 -12.73 0.22 -20.73
C LYS A 7 -13.82 -0.85 -20.68
N GLU A 8 -13.61 -1.93 -21.42
CA GLU A 8 -14.50 -3.08 -21.41
C GLU A 8 -14.72 -3.49 -19.96
N GLN A 9 -15.97 -3.72 -19.58
CA GLN A 9 -16.43 -3.90 -18.21
C GLN A 9 -15.72 -5.12 -17.60
N GLU A 10 -14.57 -4.87 -16.98
CA GLU A 10 -13.81 -5.90 -16.30
C GLU A 10 -14.57 -6.33 -15.04
N LYS A 11 -14.74 -7.65 -14.91
CA LYS A 11 -15.34 -8.33 -13.77
C LYS A 11 -14.78 -7.74 -12.47
N PRO A 12 -15.60 -7.52 -11.43
CA PRO A 12 -15.12 -6.96 -10.18
C PRO A 12 -14.01 -7.84 -9.59
N LEU A 13 -12.80 -7.30 -9.53
CA LEU A 13 -11.62 -8.00 -9.03
C LEU A 13 -11.73 -8.21 -7.52
N LYS A 14 -11.22 -9.36 -7.07
CA LYS A 14 -11.28 -9.84 -5.69
C LYS A 14 -9.91 -9.77 -5.03
N VAL A 15 -9.91 -9.87 -3.70
CA VAL A 15 -8.67 -9.99 -2.93
C VAL A 15 -7.94 -11.25 -3.36
N GLY A 16 -6.63 -11.12 -3.62
CA GLY A 16 -5.78 -12.18 -4.12
C GLY A 16 -5.62 -12.22 -5.62
N ASP A 17 -6.43 -11.47 -6.39
CA ASP A 17 -6.31 -11.42 -7.86
C ASP A 17 -5.00 -10.73 -8.28
N PHE A 18 -4.41 -11.26 -9.35
CA PHE A 18 -3.20 -10.72 -9.95
C PHE A 18 -3.57 -9.65 -10.98
N VAL A 19 -2.88 -8.51 -10.90
CA VAL A 19 -3.21 -7.32 -11.71
C VAL A 19 -1.95 -6.57 -12.15
N PHE A 20 -2.10 -5.72 -13.15
CA PHE A 20 -1.21 -4.57 -13.32
C PHE A 20 -1.86 -3.34 -12.70
N ALA A 21 -1.12 -2.65 -11.83
CA ALA A 21 -1.55 -1.40 -11.24
C ALA A 21 -0.71 -0.24 -11.78
N LYS A 22 -1.38 0.85 -12.17
CA LYS A 22 -0.73 2.05 -12.75
C LYS A 22 -0.82 3.22 -11.80
N VAL A 23 0.29 3.58 -11.16
CA VAL A 23 0.38 4.82 -10.35
C VAL A 23 0.94 5.99 -11.17
N ARG A 24 0.74 7.22 -10.70
CA ARG A 24 1.22 8.44 -11.37
C ARG A 24 2.76 8.46 -11.39
N GLY A 25 3.36 8.79 -12.54
CA GLY A 25 4.82 8.85 -12.70
C GLY A 25 5.52 7.51 -13.00
N PHE A 26 4.86 6.36 -12.79
CA PHE A 26 5.47 5.04 -13.02
C PHE A 26 4.80 4.29 -14.16
N ARG A 27 5.46 3.28 -14.72
CA ARG A 27 4.81 2.34 -15.66
C ARG A 27 3.73 1.52 -14.94
N ALA A 28 2.87 0.82 -15.70
CA ALA A 28 2.00 -0.19 -15.11
C ALA A 28 2.87 -1.32 -14.55
N TRP A 29 2.65 -1.71 -13.30
CA TRP A 29 3.53 -2.61 -12.56
C TRP A 29 2.78 -3.86 -12.08
N PRO A 30 3.38 -5.07 -12.13
CA PRO A 30 2.74 -6.28 -11.65
C PRO A 30 2.47 -6.23 -10.15
N ALA A 31 1.23 -6.54 -9.77
CA ALA A 31 0.74 -6.40 -8.41
C ALA A 31 -0.31 -7.47 -8.06
N ARG A 32 -0.69 -7.52 -6.79
CA ARG A 32 -1.75 -8.39 -6.27
C ARG A 32 -2.70 -7.59 -5.40
N ILE A 33 -4.01 -7.85 -5.51
CA ILE A 33 -5.01 -7.15 -4.70
C ILE A 33 -4.96 -7.66 -3.26
N LEU A 34 -4.80 -6.72 -2.34
CA LEU A 34 -4.68 -6.96 -0.91
C LEU A 34 -6.03 -6.71 -0.21
N ARG A 35 -6.73 -5.64 -0.60
CA ARG A 35 -8.05 -5.27 -0.10
C ARG A 35 -8.83 -4.49 -1.15
N ARG A 36 -10.15 -4.65 -1.16
CA ARG A 36 -11.07 -3.81 -1.93
C ARG A 36 -11.71 -2.77 -1.01
N GLU A 37 -11.62 -1.51 -1.39
CA GLU A 37 -12.37 -0.40 -0.81
C GLU A 37 -13.40 0.08 -1.85
N ARG A 38 -14.26 1.07 -1.51
CA ARG A 38 -15.40 1.47 -2.36
C ARG A 38 -14.99 1.81 -3.81
N SER A 39 -13.99 2.68 -3.97
CA SER A 39 -13.54 3.20 -5.27
C SER A 39 -12.05 3.00 -5.54
N VAL A 40 -11.35 2.33 -4.63
CA VAL A 40 -9.91 2.08 -4.72
C VAL A 40 -9.61 0.65 -4.29
N TYR A 41 -8.54 0.09 -4.86
CA TYR A 41 -7.96 -1.17 -4.43
C TYR A 41 -6.67 -0.88 -3.70
N LEU A 42 -6.48 -1.56 -2.57
CA LEU A 42 -5.18 -1.65 -1.93
C LEU A 42 -4.43 -2.78 -2.61
N VAL A 43 -3.28 -2.47 -3.20
CA VAL A 43 -2.49 -3.42 -4.00
C VAL A 43 -1.08 -3.55 -3.44
N TYR A 44 -0.53 -4.75 -3.55
CA TYR A 44 0.85 -5.09 -3.23
C TYR A 44 1.66 -5.21 -4.53
N PHE A 45 2.73 -4.43 -4.66
CA PHE A 45 3.59 -4.42 -5.84
C PHE A 45 4.72 -5.45 -5.72
N TYR A 46 4.85 -6.32 -6.71
CA TYR A 46 5.95 -7.29 -6.74
C TYR A 46 7.30 -6.63 -7.00
N GLY A 47 8.36 -7.24 -6.49
CA GLY A 47 9.74 -6.75 -6.60
C GLY A 47 10.08 -5.70 -5.54
N THR A 48 9.24 -4.68 -5.34
CA THR A 48 9.47 -3.65 -4.30
C THR A 48 8.77 -3.93 -2.98
N CYS A 49 7.81 -4.85 -2.97
CA CYS A 49 6.98 -5.19 -1.80
C CYS A 49 6.21 -3.98 -1.23
N ASN A 50 6.06 -2.91 -2.00
CA ASN A 50 5.33 -1.72 -1.60
C ASN A 50 3.82 -1.94 -1.67
N ILE A 51 3.07 -1.22 -0.84
CA ILE A 51 1.61 -1.24 -0.82
C ILE A 51 1.11 0.15 -1.19
N ALA A 52 0.09 0.24 -2.06
CA ALA A 52 -0.55 1.52 -2.35
C ALA A 52 -2.04 1.39 -2.62
N LYS A 53 -2.77 2.50 -2.47
CA LYS A 53 -4.16 2.65 -2.92
C LYS A 53 -4.18 3.10 -4.37
N VAL A 54 -4.88 2.35 -5.22
CA VAL A 54 -4.97 2.60 -6.66
C VAL A 54 -6.43 2.59 -7.09
N GLY A 55 -6.85 3.59 -7.86
CA GLY A 55 -8.23 3.69 -8.32
C GLY A 55 -8.60 2.55 -9.28
N VAL A 56 -9.87 2.15 -9.30
CA VAL A 56 -10.39 1.07 -10.18
C VAL A 56 -10.04 1.30 -11.66
N ALA A 57 -10.03 2.56 -12.10
CA ALA A 57 -9.66 2.93 -13.47
C ALA A 57 -8.20 2.58 -13.84
N GLN A 58 -7.31 2.46 -12.86
CA GLN A 58 -5.88 2.21 -13.02
C GLN A 58 -5.44 0.78 -12.68
N ILE A 59 -6.41 -0.11 -12.43
CA ILE A 59 -6.19 -1.55 -12.31
C ILE A 59 -6.53 -2.22 -13.65
N TYR A 60 -5.71 -3.18 -14.04
CA TYR A 60 -5.85 -3.98 -15.24
C TYR A 60 -5.62 -5.45 -14.90
N GLU A 61 -6.49 -6.35 -15.37
CA GLU A 61 -6.32 -7.79 -15.14
C GLU A 61 -5.00 -8.33 -15.69
N TYR A 62 -4.27 -9.09 -14.88
CA TYR A 62 -2.90 -9.49 -15.24
C TYR A 62 -2.85 -10.35 -16.51
N GLU A 63 -3.68 -11.38 -16.62
CA GLU A 63 -3.64 -12.32 -17.77
C GLU A 63 -3.96 -11.64 -19.09
N LYS A 64 -5.01 -10.80 -19.10
CA LYS A 64 -5.45 -10.09 -20.30
C LYS A 64 -4.43 -9.08 -20.78
N PHE A 65 -3.76 -8.40 -19.85
CA PHE A 65 -2.84 -7.32 -20.18
C PHE A 65 -1.37 -7.73 -20.13
N LYS A 66 -1.01 -8.95 -19.76
CA LYS A 66 0.38 -9.43 -19.68
C LYS A 66 1.12 -9.25 -21.01
N ALA A 67 0.54 -9.67 -22.13
CA ALA A 67 1.17 -9.53 -23.45
C ALA A 67 1.43 -8.06 -23.82
N ARG A 68 0.57 -7.13 -23.36
CA ARG A 68 0.71 -5.70 -23.68
C ARG A 68 1.49 -4.90 -22.65
N LEU A 69 1.38 -5.18 -21.36
CA LEU A 69 1.98 -4.41 -20.28
C LEU A 69 3.24 -5.07 -19.72
N GLY A 70 3.32 -6.40 -19.79
CA GLY A 70 4.50 -7.17 -19.42
C GLY A 70 5.59 -7.15 -20.49
N ASP A 71 5.21 -7.11 -21.76
CA ASP A 71 6.14 -7.27 -22.89
C ASP A 71 6.55 -5.94 -23.57
N VAL A 72 5.90 -4.82 -23.22
CA VAL A 72 6.12 -3.50 -23.87
C VAL A 72 7.53 -2.93 -23.69
N LEU A 73 8.45 -3.65 -23.03
CA LEU A 73 9.79 -3.18 -22.78
C LEU A 73 10.82 -4.28 -23.00
N ARG A 74 11.20 -4.49 -24.27
CA ARG A 74 12.57 -4.88 -24.64
C ARG A 74 13.67 -4.02 -23.96
N ARG A 75 13.29 -2.92 -23.29
CA ARG A 75 14.10 -2.03 -22.42
C ARG A 75 13.69 -2.04 -20.94
N ALA A 76 13.07 -3.10 -20.42
CA ALA A 76 12.65 -3.14 -19.02
C ALA A 76 13.87 -3.26 -18.09
N ASN A 77 13.95 -2.37 -17.11
CA ASN A 77 14.93 -2.43 -16.01
C ASN A 77 14.83 -3.79 -15.29
N ASN A 78 15.94 -4.28 -14.75
CA ASN A 78 16.00 -5.59 -14.07
C ASN A 78 14.98 -5.74 -12.95
N SER A 79 14.66 -4.66 -12.22
CA SER A 79 13.63 -4.67 -11.17
C SER A 79 12.25 -5.04 -11.70
N PHE A 80 11.88 -4.55 -12.89
CA PHE A 80 10.59 -4.88 -13.50
C PHE A 80 10.55 -6.33 -13.97
N LYS A 81 11.63 -6.81 -14.60
CA LYS A 81 11.75 -8.21 -15.02
C LYS A 81 11.67 -9.15 -13.81
N GLY A 82 12.36 -8.82 -12.72
CA GLY A 82 12.28 -9.56 -11.45
C GLY A 82 10.87 -9.56 -10.87
N ALA A 83 10.16 -8.43 -10.91
CA ALA A 83 8.77 -8.35 -10.47
C ALA A 83 7.82 -9.19 -11.34
N MET A 84 8.05 -9.25 -12.65
CA MET A 84 7.32 -10.12 -13.58
C MET A 84 7.55 -11.60 -13.27
N VAL A 85 8.80 -12.02 -13.04
CA VAL A 85 9.10 -13.40 -12.63
C VAL A 85 8.45 -13.73 -11.28
N HIS A 86 8.51 -12.80 -10.32
CA HIS A 86 7.91 -12.97 -9.01
C HIS A 86 6.39 -13.20 -9.12
N VAL A 87 5.66 -12.38 -9.88
CA VAL A 87 4.21 -12.57 -10.03
C VAL A 87 3.85 -13.90 -10.70
N GLU A 88 4.64 -14.37 -11.67
CA GLU A 88 4.43 -15.69 -12.28
C GLU A 88 4.62 -16.82 -11.25
N ASN A 89 5.70 -16.75 -10.47
CA ASN A 89 5.97 -17.74 -9.41
C ASN A 89 4.86 -17.74 -8.35
N SER A 90 4.42 -16.56 -7.91
CA SER A 90 3.29 -16.42 -6.98
C SER A 90 1.98 -16.90 -7.58
N ARG A 91 1.77 -16.77 -8.89
CA ARG A 91 0.58 -17.29 -9.56
C ARG A 91 0.58 -18.82 -9.60
N SER A 92 1.73 -19.43 -9.89
CA SER A 92 1.89 -20.89 -9.88
C SER A 92 1.85 -21.48 -8.47
N ARG A 93 2.37 -20.76 -7.47
CA ARG A 93 2.51 -21.24 -6.07
C ARG A 93 2.08 -20.15 -5.08
N PRO A 94 0.78 -19.81 -5.00
CA PRO A 94 0.29 -18.69 -4.20
C PRO A 94 0.49 -18.88 -2.68
N SER A 95 0.64 -20.13 -2.22
CA SER A 95 0.93 -20.46 -0.82
C SER A 95 2.36 -20.20 -0.39
N LEU A 96 3.30 -20.02 -1.33
CA LEU A 96 4.71 -19.72 -1.02
C LEU A 96 5.04 -18.23 -1.12
N ASP A 97 4.04 -17.39 -1.40
CA ASP A 97 4.21 -15.95 -1.46
C ASP A 97 4.19 -15.34 -0.05
N TYR A 98 5.29 -15.54 0.67
CA TYR A 98 5.45 -15.05 2.05
C TYR A 98 5.39 -13.52 2.13
N GLY A 99 5.86 -12.82 1.08
CA GLY A 99 5.81 -11.36 1.01
C GLY A 99 4.36 -10.85 1.03
N PHE A 100 3.52 -11.41 0.17
CA PHE A 100 2.09 -11.10 0.14
C PHE A 100 1.38 -11.53 1.43
N GLN A 101 1.68 -12.71 1.97
CA GLN A 101 1.05 -13.19 3.20
C GLN A 101 1.34 -12.27 4.40
N ARG A 102 2.60 -11.84 4.55
CA ARG A 102 2.99 -10.87 5.59
C ARG A 102 2.28 -9.54 5.42
N ALA A 103 2.22 -9.02 4.18
CA ALA A 103 1.51 -7.78 3.88
C ALA A 103 0.01 -7.88 4.19
N LYS A 104 -0.61 -9.03 3.91
CA LYS A 104 -2.01 -9.29 4.22
C LYS A 104 -2.25 -9.37 5.73
N ALA A 105 -1.39 -10.06 6.48
CA ALA A 105 -1.50 -10.19 7.93
C ALA A 105 -1.35 -8.84 8.65
N ALA A 106 -0.36 -8.03 8.25
CA ALA A 106 -0.16 -6.69 8.83
C ALA A 106 -1.40 -5.78 8.68
N LEU A 107 -2.15 -5.93 7.59
CA LEU A 107 -3.39 -5.17 7.39
C LEU A 107 -4.56 -5.64 8.23
N THR A 108 -4.62 -6.94 8.56
CA THR A 108 -5.70 -7.45 9.43
C THR A 108 -5.53 -6.96 10.86
N ASP A 109 -4.30 -6.95 11.38
CA ASP A 109 -3.99 -6.41 12.72
C ASP A 109 -4.37 -4.92 12.85
N ASP A 110 -4.15 -4.13 11.80
CA ASP A 110 -4.52 -2.71 11.78
C ASP A 110 -6.04 -2.48 11.85
N ASP A 111 -6.86 -3.32 11.22
CA ASP A 111 -8.33 -3.24 11.33
C ASP A 111 -8.79 -3.59 12.75
N ASP A 112 -8.25 -4.65 13.36
CA ASP A 112 -8.61 -5.07 14.73
C ASP A 112 -8.26 -3.99 15.77
N ARG A 113 -7.09 -3.35 15.60
CA ARG A 113 -6.67 -2.23 16.47
C ARG A 113 -7.59 -1.03 16.34
N LYS A 114 -8.00 -0.66 15.12
CA LYS A 114 -8.92 0.46 14.88
C LYS A 114 -10.32 0.20 15.44
N GLN A 115 -10.82 -1.03 15.34
CA GLN A 115 -12.12 -1.39 15.91
C GLN A 115 -12.11 -1.30 17.44
N ARG A 116 -11.03 -1.74 18.11
CA ARG A 116 -10.88 -1.62 19.57
C ARG A 116 -10.90 -0.15 20.04
N GLN A 117 -10.21 0.73 19.32
CA GLN A 117 -10.15 2.17 19.67
C GLN A 117 -11.49 2.90 19.43
N GLN A 118 -12.26 2.50 18.41
CA GLN A 118 -13.59 3.07 18.17
C GLN A 118 -14.64 2.60 19.19
N LYS A 119 -14.52 1.37 19.70
CA LYS A 119 -15.41 0.86 20.75
C LYS A 119 -15.18 1.54 22.11
N SER A 120 -13.92 1.81 22.48
CA SER A 120 -13.59 2.50 23.73
C SER A 120 -13.98 3.99 23.76
N ALA A 121 -14.22 4.62 22.60
CA ALA A 121 -14.65 6.02 22.53
C ALA A 121 -16.18 6.20 22.71
N ALA A 122 -16.96 5.12 22.65
CA ALA A 122 -18.42 5.17 22.83
C ALA A 122 -18.87 5.00 24.30
N ASP A 123 -18.00 4.50 25.18
CA ASP A 123 -18.31 4.28 26.61
C ASP A 123 -17.88 5.46 27.52
N SER A 124 -17.50 6.61 26.94
CA SER A 124 -17.04 7.81 27.69
C SER A 124 -18.00 8.99 27.54
N ASP A 125 -19.28 8.81 27.91
CA ASP A 125 -20.20 9.94 28.14
C ASP A 125 -21.08 9.68 29.37
N SER A 126 -20.56 10.00 30.55
CA SER A 126 -21.33 10.37 31.75
C SER A 126 -20.40 10.73 32.92
N SER A 127 -19.99 12.01 32.96
CA SER A 127 -20.09 12.89 34.14
C SER A 127 -19.22 14.13 33.95
N ALA A 128 -19.88 15.27 33.74
CA ALA A 128 -19.24 16.58 33.71
C ALA A 128 -19.05 17.11 35.14
N SER A 129 -17.85 17.59 35.47
CA SER A 129 -17.66 18.63 36.49
C SER A 129 -16.35 19.38 36.30
N SER A 130 -16.49 20.61 35.80
CA SER A 130 -15.71 21.83 36.06
C SER A 130 -14.38 21.71 36.84
N ALA A 131 -13.26 22.03 36.17
CA ALA A 131 -12.14 22.72 36.80
C ALA A 131 -11.33 23.51 35.76
N LYS A 132 -11.18 24.80 36.03
CA LYS A 132 -10.52 25.84 35.25
C LYS A 132 -9.06 25.91 35.69
N LEU A 133 -8.05 25.63 34.85
CA LEU A 133 -6.67 26.04 35.16
C LEU A 133 -5.70 26.16 33.96
N LYS A 134 -5.35 27.42 33.68
CA LYS A 134 -4.02 28.01 33.36
C LYS A 134 -3.16 27.47 32.20
N LYS A 135 -3.07 28.36 31.19
CA LYS A 135 -1.92 28.72 30.34
C LYS A 135 -0.55 28.59 31.05
N TYR A 136 0.39 27.86 30.44
CA TYR A 136 1.86 27.96 30.61
C TYR A 136 2.46 27.81 29.21
N SER A 137 2.92 28.89 28.54
CA SER A 137 4.24 29.54 28.66
C SER A 137 5.41 28.62 28.30
N LYS A 138 5.85 28.73 27.04
CA LYS A 138 7.24 28.86 26.58
C LYS A 138 8.28 28.45 27.63
N PHE A 139 8.79 27.23 27.53
CA PHE A 139 10.00 26.81 28.23
C PHE A 139 11.21 27.14 27.35
N ASP A 140 11.82 28.28 27.64
CA ASP A 140 13.19 28.65 27.26
C ASP A 140 14.16 27.83 28.12
N GLY A 141 14.52 26.63 27.65
CA GLY A 141 15.58 25.80 28.24
C GLY A 141 16.69 25.56 27.22
N PRO A 142 17.97 25.56 27.63
CA PRO A 142 19.09 25.60 26.70
C PRO A 142 19.18 24.33 25.84
N PHE A 143 19.32 24.57 24.54
CA PHE A 143 19.64 23.60 23.51
C PHE A 143 21.02 22.98 23.77
N VAL A 144 21.05 21.71 24.20
CA VAL A 144 22.30 20.96 24.37
C VAL A 144 22.73 20.44 23.00
N HIS A 145 23.77 21.06 22.44
CA HIS A 145 24.42 20.65 21.21
C HIS A 145 25.45 19.57 21.55
N ILE A 146 25.19 18.33 21.15
CA ILE A 146 26.14 17.21 21.33
C ILE A 146 27.01 17.13 20.08
N THR A 147 28.16 17.80 20.08
CA THR A 147 29.27 17.49 19.17
C THR A 147 30.19 16.52 19.90
N GLY A 148 30.00 15.22 19.64
CA GLY A 148 30.95 14.18 20.04
C GLY A 148 31.96 13.98 18.93
N ASP A 149 32.99 14.83 18.90
CA ASP A 149 34.27 14.50 18.27
C ASP A 149 35.00 13.57 19.25
N SER A 150 35.33 12.36 18.80
CA SER A 150 36.26 11.46 19.49
C SER A 150 37.12 10.82 18.43
N ASP A 151 38.12 11.59 18.03
CA ASP A 151 39.42 11.13 17.57
C ASP A 151 40.06 10.27 18.67
N SER A 152 40.46 9.04 18.33
CA SER A 152 41.36 8.21 19.12
C SER A 152 42.04 7.19 18.21
N GLU A 153 43.30 7.52 17.88
CA GLU A 153 44.49 6.70 17.58
C GLU A 153 44.41 5.50 16.61
#